data_AF-A0A6P3QB02-F1
#
_entry.id   AF-A0A6P3QB02-F1
#
_cell.length_a   1.000
_cell.length_b   1.000
_cell.length_c   1.000
_cell.angle_alpha   90.00
_cell.angle_beta   90.00
_cell.angle_gamma   90.00
#
_symmetry.space_group_name_H-M   'P 1'
#
loop_
_entity.id
_entity.type
_entity.pdbx_description
1 polymer ?
#
loop_
_entity_poly.entity_id
_entity_poly.type
_entity_poly.pdbx_seq_one_letter_code
_entity_poly.pdbx_strand_id
1 'polypeptide(L)'
;MACPALGLEALQPLQPEPPPEPAFSEAQKWIEQVTGRSFGEKDFRTGLENGILLCELLNAIKPGLVKKINRLPTPIAGLDNIILFLRGCKELGLKESQLFDPSDLQDTSNRVTVK
;
A
#
# COMPACT_ATOMS: atom_id res chain seq x y z
N MET A 1 45.69 -6.36 -38.88
CA MET A 1 45.47 -6.52 -37.44
C MET A 1 43.98 -6.33 -37.16
N ALA A 2 43.43 -7.22 -36.33
CA ALA A 2 42.16 -7.17 -35.59
C ALA A 2 40.82 -7.01 -36.35
N CYS A 3 40.16 -8.16 -36.49
CA CYS A 3 38.76 -8.55 -36.25
C CYS A 3 37.53 -7.59 -36.36
N PRO A 4 36.37 -8.14 -36.81
CA PRO A 4 35.07 -7.48 -36.99
C PRO A 4 34.12 -7.65 -35.78
N ALA A 5 33.05 -6.87 -35.67
CA ALA A 5 31.79 -7.28 -35.05
C ALA A 5 30.63 -6.33 -35.35
N LEU A 6 29.53 -6.89 -35.83
CA LEU A 6 28.20 -6.30 -35.87
C LEU A 6 27.75 -6.00 -34.43
N GLY A 7 27.26 -4.79 -34.19
CA GLY A 7 26.56 -4.40 -32.97
C GLY A 7 25.22 -3.80 -33.32
N LEU A 8 24.28 -4.67 -33.68
CA LEU A 8 22.86 -4.36 -33.82
C LEU A 8 22.36 -3.86 -32.46
N GLU A 9 22.25 -2.54 -32.26
CA GLU A 9 21.48 -2.00 -31.13
C GLU A 9 20.01 -2.32 -31.40
N ALA A 10 19.59 -3.47 -30.87
CA ALA A 10 18.21 -3.90 -30.87
C ALA A 10 17.37 -2.83 -30.19
N LEU A 11 16.38 -2.31 -30.93
CA LEU A 11 15.22 -1.65 -30.35
C LEU A 11 14.57 -2.67 -29.41
N GLN A 12 14.87 -2.59 -28.12
CA GLN A 12 14.18 -3.40 -27.11
C GLN A 12 12.70 -3.06 -27.20
N PRO A 13 11.81 -4.04 -27.47
CA PRO A 13 10.38 -3.82 -27.33
C PRO A 13 10.12 -3.38 -25.89
N LEU A 14 9.32 -2.32 -25.70
CA LEU A 14 8.74 -1.98 -24.40
C LEU A 14 8.13 -3.27 -23.84
N GLN A 15 8.79 -3.88 -22.86
CA GLN A 15 8.27 -5.10 -22.25
C GLN A 15 6.92 -4.73 -21.64
N PRO A 16 5.84 -5.50 -21.90
CA PRO A 16 4.59 -5.28 -21.20
C PRO A 16 4.87 -5.47 -19.71
N GLU A 17 4.58 -4.43 -18.92
CA GLU A 17 4.63 -4.49 -17.46
C GLU A 17 3.99 -5.82 -17.00
N PRO A 18 4.67 -6.62 -16.15
CA PRO A 18 4.10 -7.88 -15.70
C PRO A 18 2.73 -7.62 -15.07
N PRO A 19 1.77 -8.55 -15.20
CA PRO A 19 0.44 -8.39 -14.60
C PRO A 19 0.58 -8.08 -13.10
N PRO A 20 -0.36 -7.35 -12.48
CA PRO A 20 -0.22 -6.89 -11.10
C PRO A 20 -0.28 -7.98 -10.02
N GLU A 21 -0.52 -9.25 -10.38
CA GLU A 21 -0.61 -10.38 -9.42
C GLU A 21 0.65 -10.60 -8.56
N PRO A 22 1.89 -10.60 -9.09
CA PRO A 22 3.11 -10.62 -8.27
C PRO A 22 3.16 -9.47 -7.26
N ALA A 23 2.77 -8.25 -7.64
CA ALA A 23 2.94 -7.08 -6.78
C ALA A 23 2.04 -7.11 -5.55
N PHE A 24 0.77 -7.50 -5.71
CA PHE A 24 -0.15 -7.64 -4.57
C PHE A 24 0.30 -8.75 -3.61
N SER A 25 0.71 -9.90 -4.16
CA SER A 25 1.17 -11.04 -3.37
C SER A 25 2.47 -10.71 -2.62
N GLU A 26 3.41 -10.04 -3.27
CA GLU A 26 4.65 -9.58 -2.66
C GLU A 26 4.39 -8.56 -1.56
N ALA A 27 3.56 -7.55 -1.83
CA ALA A 27 3.18 -6.53 -0.85
C ALA A 27 2.49 -7.16 0.36
N GLN A 28 1.54 -8.09 0.15
CA GLN A 28 0.86 -8.78 1.22
C GLN A 28 1.87 -9.54 2.09
N LYS A 29 2.69 -10.39 1.48
CA LYS A 29 3.69 -11.18 2.19
C LYS A 29 4.64 -10.29 3.01
N TRP A 30 5.08 -9.18 2.43
CA TRP A 30 5.95 -8.24 3.13
C TRP A 30 5.26 -7.59 4.33
N ILE A 31 4.02 -7.11 4.18
CA ILE A 31 3.24 -6.52 5.26
C ILE A 31 3.03 -7.54 6.39
N GLU A 32 2.67 -8.78 6.06
CA GLU A 32 2.45 -9.84 7.05
C GLU A 32 3.75 -10.19 7.82
N GLN A 33 4.89 -10.22 7.13
CA GLN A 33 6.19 -10.46 7.76
C GLN A 33 6.61 -9.33 8.70
N VAL A 34 6.44 -8.08 8.29
CA VAL A 34 6.85 -6.91 9.10
C VAL A 34 5.93 -6.74 10.30
N THR A 35 4.62 -6.96 10.14
CA THR A 35 3.63 -6.80 11.21
C THR A 35 3.49 -8.02 12.11
N GLY A 36 3.87 -9.21 11.61
CA GLY A 36 3.58 -10.50 12.26
C GLY A 36 2.09 -10.85 12.27
N ARG A 37 1.28 -10.24 11.41
CA ARG A 37 -0.18 -10.43 11.35
C ARG A 37 -0.63 -10.80 9.94
N SER A 38 -1.66 -11.61 9.84
CA SER A 38 -2.33 -11.89 8.56
C SER A 38 -3.39 -10.84 8.23
N PHE A 39 -3.70 -10.68 6.95
CA PHE A 39 -4.77 -9.77 6.49
C PHE A 39 -6.15 -10.21 6.96
N GLY A 40 -6.35 -11.52 7.21
CA GLY A 40 -7.63 -12.11 7.65
C GLY A 40 -8.71 -12.16 6.55
N GLU A 41 -8.57 -11.32 5.53
CA GLU A 41 -9.46 -11.22 4.37
C GLU A 41 -8.88 -11.91 3.15
N LYS A 42 -9.75 -12.32 2.22
CA LYS A 42 -9.34 -12.93 0.94
C LYS A 42 -8.78 -11.92 -0.03
N ASP A 43 -9.28 -10.68 0.01
CA ASP A 43 -8.95 -9.63 -0.94
C ASP A 43 -7.97 -8.63 -0.32
N PHE A 44 -6.90 -8.34 -1.07
CA PHE A 44 -5.84 -7.42 -0.64
C PHE A 44 -6.38 -6.05 -0.18
N ARG A 45 -7.32 -5.50 -0.95
CA ARG A 45 -7.94 -4.21 -0.66
C ARG A 45 -8.74 -4.24 0.65
N THR A 46 -9.61 -5.24 0.80
CA THR A 46 -10.50 -5.38 1.97
C THR A 46 -9.69 -5.56 3.26
N GLY A 47 -8.54 -6.25 3.20
CA GLY A 47 -7.66 -6.39 4.37
C GLY A 47 -7.00 -5.07 4.84
N LEU A 48 -6.97 -4.04 3.99
CA LEU A 48 -6.35 -2.74 4.31
C LEU A 48 -7.37 -1.62 4.55
N GLU A 49 -8.63 -1.78 4.17
CA GLU A 49 -9.63 -0.71 4.11
C GLU A 49 -9.96 -0.06 5.46
N ASN A 50 -9.81 -0.81 6.55
CA ASN A 50 -10.01 -0.32 7.92
C ASN A 50 -8.78 0.43 8.47
N GLY A 51 -7.66 0.42 7.75
CA GLY A 51 -6.42 1.11 8.07
C GLY A 51 -5.67 0.62 9.32
N ILE A 52 -6.16 -0.40 10.02
CA ILE A 52 -5.54 -0.90 11.26
C ILE A 52 -4.19 -1.52 10.95
N LEU A 53 -4.14 -2.43 9.97
CA LEU A 53 -2.91 -3.13 9.61
C LEU A 53 -1.85 -2.16 9.06
N LEU A 54 -2.28 -1.13 8.33
CA LEU A 54 -1.42 -0.05 7.86
C LEU A 54 -0.79 0.74 9.02
N CYS A 55 -1.57 1.07 10.03
CA CYS A 55 -1.04 1.74 11.23
C CYS A 55 -0.10 0.84 12.04
N GLU A 56 -0.40 -0.45 12.12
CA GLU A 56 0.46 -1.44 12.78
C GLU A 56 1.79 -1.60 12.02
N LEU A 57 1.76 -1.59 10.69
CA LEU A 57 2.94 -1.60 9.83
C LEU A 57 3.87 -0.42 10.11
N LEU A 58 3.32 0.80 10.21
CA LEU A 58 4.11 1.97 10.57
C LEU A 58 4.79 1.84 11.92
N ASN A 59 4.09 1.31 12.93
CA ASN A 59 4.66 1.12 14.25
C ASN A 59 5.70 0.00 14.30
N ALA A 60 5.61 -1.00 13.41
CA ALA A 60 6.64 -2.01 13.24
C ALA A 60 7.91 -1.44 12.60
N ILE A 61 7.77 -0.50 11.66
CA ILE A 61 8.91 0.19 11.02
C ILE A 61 9.55 1.21 11.96
N LYS A 62 8.73 2.06 12.59
CA LYS A 62 9.18 3.10 13.52
C LYS A 62 8.27 3.08 14.76
N PRO A 63 8.74 2.52 15.88
CA PRO A 63 7.94 2.44 17.10
C PRO A 63 7.43 3.82 17.56
N GLY A 64 6.13 3.89 17.86
CA GLY A 64 5.49 5.10 18.39
C GLY A 64 5.03 6.12 17.34
N LEU A 65 5.16 5.82 16.04
CA LEU A 65 4.73 6.70 14.96
C LEU A 65 3.21 6.91 14.95
N VAL A 66 2.44 5.86 15.20
CA VAL A 66 0.99 5.92 15.39
C VAL A 66 0.65 5.65 16.86
N LYS A 67 0.28 6.69 17.61
CA LYS A 67 0.04 6.62 19.06
C LYS A 67 -1.22 5.84 19.44
N LYS A 68 -2.30 5.97 18.65
CA LYS A 68 -3.59 5.35 18.92
C LYS A 68 -4.27 4.98 17.61
N ILE A 69 -4.63 3.70 17.48
CA ILE A 69 -5.36 3.15 16.33
C ILE A 69 -6.83 3.04 16.70
N ASN A 70 -7.73 3.49 15.82
CA ASN A 70 -9.17 3.37 16.02
C ASN A 70 -9.64 1.97 15.56
N ARG A 71 -10.19 1.18 16.49
CA ARG A 71 -10.63 -0.20 16.20
C ARG A 71 -12.15 -0.35 16.14
N LEU A 72 -12.89 0.76 16.09
CA LEU A 72 -14.34 0.72 15.93
C LEU A 72 -14.69 0.24 14.51
N PRO A 73 -15.69 -0.65 14.35
CA PRO A 73 -16.10 -1.16 13.04
C PRO A 73 -16.98 -0.13 12.30
N THR A 74 -16.43 1.05 12.03
CA THR A 74 -17.13 2.15 11.36
C THR A 74 -16.30 2.70 10.21
N PRO A 75 -16.92 3.16 9.10
CA PRO A 75 -16.18 3.75 7.98
C PRO A 75 -15.32 4.95 8.39
N ILE A 76 -15.81 5.75 9.34
CA ILE A 76 -15.12 6.93 9.87
C ILE A 76 -13.83 6.52 10.60
N ALA A 77 -13.88 5.48 11.42
CA ALA A 77 -12.69 4.95 12.09
C ALA A 77 -11.63 4.45 11.09
N GLY A 78 -12.07 3.77 10.02
CA GLY A 78 -11.17 3.35 8.96
C GLY A 78 -10.50 4.53 8.26
N LEU A 79 -11.27 5.59 7.97
CA LEU A 79 -10.76 6.80 7.33
C LEU A 79 -9.71 7.49 8.22
N ASP A 80 -10.00 7.62 9.52
CA ASP A 80 -9.08 8.19 10.49
C ASP A 80 -7.74 7.43 10.51
N ASN A 81 -7.79 6.09 10.51
CA ASN A 81 -6.59 5.26 10.49
C ASN A 81 -5.80 5.45 9.19
N ILE A 82 -6.45 5.53 8.03
CA ILE A 82 -5.77 5.79 6.75
C ILE A 82 -5.09 7.17 6.75
N ILE A 83 -5.77 8.20 7.26
CA ILE A 83 -5.17 9.54 7.39
C ILE A 83 -3.94 9.50 8.31
N LEU A 84 -4.00 8.76 9.42
CA LEU A 84 -2.86 8.54 10.31
C LEU A 84 -1.70 7.84 9.58
N PHE A 85 -2.00 6.81 8.79
CA PHE A 85 -1.01 6.10 7.99
C PHE A 85 -0.28 7.05 7.02
N LEU A 86 -1.04 7.80 6.21
CA LEU A 86 -0.46 8.71 5.22
C LEU A 86 0.40 9.80 5.87
N ARG A 87 -0.02 10.32 7.04
CA ARG A 87 0.79 11.27 7.82
C ARG A 87 2.09 10.64 8.32
N GLY A 88 2.04 9.41 8.82
CA GLY A 88 3.22 8.68 9.25
C GLY A 88 4.20 8.42 8.09
N CYS A 89 3.71 8.07 6.90
CA CYS A 89 4.54 7.96 5.70
C CYS A 89 5.25 9.29 5.35
N LYS A 90 4.56 10.44 5.46
CA LYS A 90 5.20 11.76 5.27
C LYS A 90 6.30 12.01 6.31
N GLU A 91 6.08 11.63 7.58
CA GLU A 91 7.10 11.77 8.63
C GLU A 91 8.33 10.87 8.39
N LEU A 92 8.15 9.72 7.72
CA LEU A 92 9.24 8.86 7.27
C LEU A 92 9.97 9.40 6.02
N GLY A 93 9.49 10.51 5.43
CA GLY A 93 10.14 11.20 4.31
C GLY A 93 9.57 10.88 2.93
N LEU A 94 8.41 10.20 2.84
CA LEU A 94 7.76 9.96 1.54
C LEU A 94 7.17 11.27 0.98
N LYS A 95 7.29 11.45 -0.33
CA LYS A 95 6.69 12.58 -1.06
C LYS A 95 5.22 12.32 -1.35
N GLU A 96 4.44 13.38 -1.51
CA GLU A 96 3.00 13.27 -1.81
C GLU A 96 2.72 12.45 -3.07
N SER A 97 3.56 12.54 -4.10
CA SER A 97 3.45 11.76 -5.34
C SER A 97 3.64 10.24 -5.16
N GLN A 98 4.07 9.79 -3.99
CA GLN A 98 4.27 8.37 -3.67
C GLN A 98 3.16 7.84 -2.74
N LEU A 99 2.25 8.72 -2.31
CA LEU A 99 1.14 8.38 -1.43
C LEU A 99 -0.12 8.17 -2.26
N PHE A 100 -0.99 7.29 -1.76
CA PHE A 100 -2.34 7.14 -2.27
C PHE A 100 -3.30 8.11 -1.56
N ASP A 101 -4.45 8.35 -2.17
CA ASP A 101 -5.55 9.12 -1.57
C ASP A 101 -6.50 8.19 -0.81
N PRO A 102 -7.12 8.63 0.31
CA PRO A 102 -8.04 7.77 1.05
C PRO A 102 -9.17 7.14 0.21
N SER A 103 -9.61 7.83 -0.85
CA SER A 103 -10.62 7.33 -1.80
C SER A 103 -10.15 6.17 -2.67
N ASP A 104 -8.83 5.99 -2.84
CA ASP A 104 -8.28 4.87 -3.61
C ASP A 104 -8.53 3.54 -2.89
N LEU A 105 -8.54 3.58 -1.55
CA LEU A 105 -8.75 2.43 -0.71
C LEU A 105 -10.20 2.31 -0.25
N GLN A 106 -10.82 3.41 0.20
CA GLN A 106 -12.20 3.43 0.69
C GLN A 106 -13.20 3.85 -0.39
N ASP A 107 -14.28 3.07 -0.56
CA ASP A 107 -15.41 3.53 -1.36
C ASP A 107 -16.19 4.61 -0.61
N THR A 108 -15.95 5.86 -0.99
CA THR A 108 -16.63 7.02 -0.40
C THR A 108 -18.08 7.17 -0.85
N SER A 109 -18.54 6.40 -1.85
CA SER A 109 -19.92 6.42 -2.36
C SER A 109 -20.93 5.95 -1.32
N ASN A 110 -20.50 5.11 -0.37
CA ASN A 110 -21.38 4.57 0.67
C ASN A 110 -21.58 5.50 1.88
N ARG A 111 -21.00 6.71 1.88
CA ARG A 111 -21.17 7.69 2.97
C ARG A 111 -22.50 8.46 2.90
N VAL A 112 -23.27 8.28 1.83
CA VAL A 112 -24.60 8.90 1.63
C VAL A 112 -25.68 7.81 1.57
N THR A 113 -25.85 7.03 2.64
CA THR A 113 -27.13 6.35 2.89
C THR A 113 -27.46 6.53 4.36
N VAL A 114 -28.05 7.69 4.65
CA VAL A 114 -28.99 7.80 5.75
C VAL A 114 -30.32 7.32 5.20
N LYS A 115 -30.76 6.14 5.62
CA LYS A 115 -32.16 5.74 5.59
C LYS A 115 -32.57 5.34 6.99
#